data_AF-A0A7W6BXJ8-F1
#
_entry.id   AF-A0A7W6BXJ8-F1
#
_cell.length_a   1.000
_cell.length_b   1.000
_cell.length_c   1.000
_cell.angle_alpha   90.00
_cell.angle_beta   90.00
_cell.angle_gamma   90.00
#
_symmetry.space_group_name_H-M   'P 1'
#
loop_
_entity.id
_entity.type
_entity.pdbx_description
1 polymer ?
#
loop_
_entity_poly.entity_id
_entity_poly.type
_entity_poly.pdbx_seq_one_letter_code
_entity_poly.pdbx_strand_id
1 'polypeptide(L)' 'MGTVKKPGFYGGRFHQGGQGTEAETITDEVEADAVDLDTKSRDELVALAGQRGVTVKAADTKADIVAAINGAS' A
#
# COMPACT_ATOMS: atom_id res chain seq x y z
N MET A 1 0.97 9.23 -23.18
CA MET A 1 1.90 10.33 -22.86
C MET A 1 1.54 10.85 -21.47
N GLY A 2 2.33 10.52 -20.45
CA GLY A 2 2.14 11.01 -19.08
C GLY A 2 2.97 12.26 -18.82
N THR A 3 2.43 13.22 -18.07
CA THR A 3 3.18 14.39 -17.59
C THR A 3 3.44 14.24 -16.10
N VAL A 4 4.68 14.51 -15.69
CA VAL A 4 5.12 14.41 -14.30
C VAL A 4 4.44 15.50 -13.48
N LYS A 5 3.65 15.16 -12.46
CA LYS A 5 2.90 16.14 -11.67
C LYS A 5 3.72 16.78 -10.55
N LYS A 6 4.76 16.11 -10.07
CA LYS A 6 5.66 16.58 -9.01
C LYS A 6 7.11 16.27 -9.38
N PRO A 7 8.07 17.17 -9.12
CA PRO A 7 9.47 16.90 -9.42
C PRO A 7 9.95 15.68 -8.64
N GLY A 8 10.63 14.75 -9.31
CA GLY A 8 11.00 13.46 -8.74
C GLY A 8 11.87 12.63 -9.69
N PHE A 9 12.37 11.49 -9.21
CA PHE A 9 13.21 10.59 -10.00
C PHE A 9 12.34 9.49 -10.62
N TYR A 10 12.28 9.45 -11.95
CA TYR A 10 11.44 8.52 -12.71
C TYR A 10 12.29 7.89 -13.83
N GLY A 11 12.22 6.56 -14.02
CA GLY A 11 12.92 5.88 -15.11
C GLY A 11 14.45 6.08 -15.13
N GLY A 12 15.09 6.27 -13.98
CA GLY A 12 16.54 6.49 -13.90
C GLY A 12 17.00 7.93 -14.13
N ARG A 13 16.09 8.90 -14.26
CA ARG A 13 16.40 10.32 -14.43
C ARG A 13 15.52 11.21 -13.55
N PHE A 14 16.07 12.32 -13.09
CA PHE A 14 15.29 13.34 -12.38
C PHE A 14 14.45 14.14 -13.38
N HIS A 15 13.14 14.21 -13.15
CA HIS A 15 12.20 14.98 -13.95
C HIS A 15 11.57 16.08 -13.11
N GLN A 16 11.43 17.26 -13.72
CA GLN A 16 10.70 18.37 -13.13
C GLN A 16 9.20 18.24 -13.39
N GLY A 17 8.38 18.78 -12.49
CA GLY A 17 6.93 18.86 -12.69
C GLY A 17 6.60 19.55 -14.02
N GLY A 18 5.71 18.97 -14.81
CA GLY A 18 5.33 19.40 -16.15
C GLY A 18 6.14 18.78 -17.29
N GLN A 19 7.25 18.07 -17.00
CA GLN A 19 7.99 17.35 -18.04
C GLN A 19 7.26 16.05 -18.42
N GLY A 20 7.11 15.83 -19.73
CA GLY A 20 6.59 14.58 -20.26
C GLY A 20 7.63 13.49 -20.16
N THR A 21 7.25 12.32 -19.64
CA THR A 21 8.07 11.12 -19.69
C THR A 21 7.44 10.15 -20.68
N GLU A 22 8.27 9.54 -21.52
CA GLU A 22 7.93 8.37 -22.34
C GLU A 22 7.83 7.10 -21.48
N ALA A 23 8.09 7.23 -20.18
CA ALA A 23 7.88 6.18 -19.22
C ALA A 23 6.44 5.71 -19.35
N GLU A 24 6.33 4.46 -19.83
CA GLU A 24 5.16 3.62 -19.75
C GLU A 24 4.34 4.03 -18.56
N THR A 25 3.06 4.26 -18.80
CA THR A 25 2.00 4.37 -17.81
C THR A 25 2.37 3.63 -16.52
N ILE A 26 3.07 4.30 -15.61
CA ILE A 26 3.00 4.00 -14.20
C ILE A 26 1.67 4.64 -13.86
N THR A 27 0.60 3.90 -14.18
CA THR A 27 -0.59 3.89 -13.36
C THR A 27 -0.10 3.52 -11.97
N ASP A 28 0.42 4.53 -11.27
CA ASP A 28 0.17 4.74 -9.86
C ASP A 28 -1.37 4.91 -9.76
N GLU A 29 -2.11 3.85 -10.07
CA GLU A 29 -3.14 3.36 -9.18
C GLU A 29 -2.40 2.98 -7.89
N VAL A 30 -1.90 4.01 -7.19
CA VAL A 30 -1.87 3.94 -5.74
C VAL A 30 -3.34 3.84 -5.42
N GLU A 31 -3.79 2.60 -5.21
CA GLU A 31 -4.84 2.30 -4.26
C GLU A 31 -4.49 3.06 -2.97
N ALA A 32 -4.80 4.35 -2.92
CA ALA A 32 -4.54 5.23 -1.79
C ALA A 32 -5.46 4.91 -0.60
N ASP A 33 -6.17 3.78 -0.66
CA ASP A 33 -7.09 3.28 0.36
C ASP A 33 -6.88 1.79 0.69
N ALA A 34 -5.93 1.11 0.05
CA ALA A 34 -5.49 -0.20 0.54
C ALA A 34 -4.55 0.06 1.71
N VAL A 35 -5.09 -0.01 2.93
CA VAL A 35 -4.25 -0.08 4.14
C VAL A 35 -3.21 -1.16 3.88
N ASP A 36 -1.94 -0.75 3.78
CA ASP A 36 -0.82 -1.62 3.41
C ASP A 36 -0.51 -2.58 4.56
N LEU A 37 -1.42 -3.52 4.81
CA LEU A 37 -1.35 -4.49 5.91
C LEU A 37 -0.12 -5.41 5.75
N ASP A 38 0.38 -5.56 4.53
CA ASP A 38 1.59 -6.33 4.26
C ASP A 38 2.86 -5.66 4.79
N THR A 39 2.88 -4.33 4.86
CA THR A 39 4.01 -3.56 5.41
C THR A 39 4.01 -3.53 6.95
N LYS A 40 2.86 -3.80 7.58
CA LYS A 40 2.72 -3.79 9.04
C LYS A 40 3.35 -5.01 9.69
N SER A 41 3.89 -4.81 10.88
CA SER A 41 4.37 -5.90 11.74
C SER A 41 3.20 -6.73 12.27
N ARG A 42 3.48 -7.96 12.73
CA ARG A 42 2.44 -8.82 13.33
C ARG A 42 1.76 -8.14 14.52
N ASP A 43 2.51 -7.44 15.37
CA ASP A 43 1.95 -6.75 16.53
C ASP A 43 1.03 -5.59 16.13
N GLU A 44 1.40 -4.83 15.09
CA GLU A 44 0.54 -3.78 14.53
C GLU A 44 -0.72 -4.34 13.89
N LEU A 45 -0.62 -5.50 13.24
CA LEU A 45 -1.77 -6.20 12.67
C LEU A 45 -2.72 -6.72 13.75
N VAL A 46 -2.21 -7.26 14.86
CA VAL A 46 -3.04 -7.66 16.01
C VAL A 46 -3.72 -6.45 16.63
N ALA A 47 -3.02 -5.33 16.79
CA ALA A 47 -3.61 -4.09 17.29
C ALA A 47 -4.72 -3.57 16.36
N LEU A 48 -4.50 -3.62 15.05
CA LEU A 48 -5.47 -3.19 14.04
C LEU A 48 -6.68 -4.13 13.94
N ALA A 49 -6.45 -5.44 14.08
CA ALA A 49 -7.52 -6.43 14.23
C ALA A 49 -8.40 -6.11 15.45
N GLY A 50 -7.78 -5.82 16.61
CA GLY A 50 -8.50 -5.39 17.81
C GLY A 50 -9.31 -4.11 17.62
N GLN A 51 -8.76 -3.11 16.92
CA GLN A 51 -9.48 -1.87 16.58
C GLN A 51 -10.69 -2.12 15.67
N ARG A 52 -10.62 -3.12 14.80
CA ARG A 52 -11.71 -3.52 13.90
C ARG A 52 -12.65 -4.56 14.51
N GLY A 53 -12.44 -4.98 15.76
CA GLY A 53 -13.24 -6.02 16.42
C GLY A 53 -12.97 -7.44 15.90
N VAL A 54 -11.89 -7.64 15.14
CA VAL A 54 -11.47 -8.94 14.63
C VAL A 54 -10.67 -9.66 15.71
N THR A 55 -11.13 -10.85 16.10
CA THR A 55 -10.43 -11.69 17.09
C THR A 55 -9.39 -12.53 16.36
N VAL A 56 -8.11 -12.33 16.71
CA VAL A 56 -6.98 -13.09 16.19
C VAL A 56 -6.35 -13.95 17.29
N LYS A 57 -5.98 -15.18 16.95
CA LYS A 57 -5.34 -16.12 17.87
C LYS A 57 -3.83 -16.01 17.76
N ALA A 58 -3.12 -16.34 18.85
CA ALA A 58 -1.66 -16.32 18.84
C ALA A 58 -1.04 -17.30 17.82
N ALA A 59 -1.75 -18.36 17.47
CA ALA A 59 -1.35 -19.35 16.46
C ALA A 59 -1.57 -18.87 15.02
N ASP A 60 -2.34 -17.79 14.81
CA ASP A 60 -2.61 -17.28 13.47
C ASP A 60 -1.34 -16.65 12.90
N THR A 61 -1.06 -16.96 11.63
CA THR A 61 0.08 -16.39 10.94
C THR A 61 -0.22 -14.95 10.55
N LYS A 62 0.82 -14.21 10.18
CA LYS A 62 0.66 -12.84 9.66
C LYS A 62 -0.36 -12.79 8.52
N ALA A 63 -0.31 -13.76 7.60
CA ALA A 63 -1.23 -13.84 6.47
C ALA A 63 -2.68 -14.08 6.92
N ASP A 64 -2.90 -14.97 7.90
CA ASP A 64 -4.24 -15.23 8.45
C ASP A 64 -4.83 -13.99 9.10
N ILE A 65 -4.02 -13.22 9.84
CA ILE A 65 -4.44 -11.97 10.48
C ILE A 65 -4.84 -10.93 9.43
N VAL A 66 -4.04 -10.76 8.37
CA VAL A 66 -4.35 -9.84 7.25
C VAL A 66 -5.64 -10.26 6.56
N ALA A 67 -5.81 -11.56 6.29
CA ALA A 67 -7.02 -12.09 5.67
C ALA A 67 -8.25 -11.86 6.55
N ALA A 68 -8.15 -12.06 7.87
CA ALA A 68 -9.22 -11.80 8.81
C ALA A 68 -9.61 -10.31 8.88
N ILE A 69 -8.62 -9.41 8.79
CA ILE A 69 -8.84 -7.96 8.76
C ILE A 69 -9.51 -7.49 7.46
N ASN A 70 -9.13 -8.07 6.31
CA ASN A 70 -9.69 -7.73 5.01
C ASN A 70 -11.08 -8.34 4.79
N GLY A 71 -11.30 -9.57 5.25
CA GLY A 71 -12.58 -10.29 5.11
C GLY A 71 -13.70 -9.81 6.04
N ALA A 72 -13.40 -8.93 6.99
CA ALA A 72 -14.38 -8.33 7.90
C ALA A 72 -15.04 -7.04 7.36
N SER A 73 -14.80 -6.71 6.08
CA SER A 73 -15.34 -5.51 5.39
C SER A 73 -16.78 -5.70 4.92
#